data_AF-A0A1G1FTW0-F1
#
_entry.id   AF-A0A1G1FTW0-F1
#
_cell.length_a   1.000
_cell.length_b   1.000
_cell.length_c   1.000
_cell.angle_alpha   90.00
_cell.angle_beta   90.00
_cell.angle_gamma   90.00
#
_symmetry.space_group_name_H-M   'P 1'
#
loop_
_entity.id
_entity.type
_entity.pdbx_description
1 polymer ?
#
loop_
_entity_poly.entity_id
_entity_poly.type
_entity_poly.pdbx_seq_one_letter_code
_entity_poly.pdbx_strand_id
1 'polypeptide(L)'
;MKKALVLAVLYCLVFPYAASAEKVGGGDITFSPKNASVVIFSHEKHVNEKGLKCTGCHYQIFQMAQGSYKMDMSRINKGDFCGKCHNGEKSFDVKDQKNCGRCHH
;
A
#
# COMPACT_ATOMS: atom_id res chain seq x y z
N MET A 1 -16.65 48.52 -15.14
CA MET A 1 -16.36 47.26 -15.86
C MET A 1 -14.95 46.72 -15.59
N LYS A 2 -13.87 47.53 -15.62
CA LYS A 2 -12.49 47.06 -15.34
C LYS A 2 -12.27 46.54 -13.91
N LYS A 3 -12.89 47.16 -12.90
CA LYS A 3 -12.78 46.74 -11.48
C LYS A 3 -13.50 45.41 -11.15
N ALA A 4 -14.58 45.10 -11.89
CA ALA A 4 -15.31 43.84 -11.75
C ALA A 4 -14.53 42.65 -12.33
N LEU A 5 -13.75 42.89 -13.40
CA LEU A 5 -12.87 41.89 -13.99
C LEU A 5 -11.69 41.54 -13.06
N VAL A 6 -11.13 42.52 -12.35
CA VAL A 6 -10.00 42.32 -11.41
C VAL A 6 -10.42 41.49 -10.18
N LEU A 7 -11.65 41.68 -9.69
CA LEU A 7 -12.17 40.91 -8.55
C LEU A 7 -12.47 39.45 -8.92
N ALA A 8 -12.89 39.17 -10.17
CA ALA A 8 -13.13 37.80 -10.65
C ALA A 8 -11.81 37.01 -10.85
N VAL A 9 -10.76 37.67 -11.34
CA VAL A 9 -9.44 37.04 -11.53
C VAL A 9 -8.75 36.72 -10.20
N LEU A 10 -8.92 37.58 -9.19
CA LEU A 10 -8.42 37.32 -7.84
C LEU A 10 -9.14 36.14 -7.17
N TYR A 11 -10.43 35.93 -7.43
CA TYR A 11 -11.20 34.82 -6.86
C TYR A 11 -10.78 33.44 -7.38
N CYS A 12 -10.27 33.36 -8.62
CA CYS A 12 -9.72 32.12 -9.18
C CYS A 12 -8.32 31.76 -8.65
N LEU A 13 -7.58 32.70 -8.04
CA LEU A 13 -6.23 32.46 -7.50
C LEU A 13 -6.21 32.09 -6.01
N VAL A 14 -7.34 32.25 -5.30
CA VAL A 14 -7.47 31.90 -3.87
C VAL A 14 -8.40 30.72 -3.61
N PHE A 15 -8.90 30.02 -4.63
CA PHE A 15 -9.33 28.64 -4.39
C PHE A 15 -8.05 27.87 -4.07
N PRO A 16 -7.84 27.44 -2.81
CA PRO A 16 -6.78 26.49 -2.56
C PRO A 16 -7.14 25.30 -3.44
N TYR A 17 -6.27 24.99 -4.39
CA TYR A 17 -6.19 23.66 -4.97
C TYR A 17 -6.08 22.75 -3.76
N ALA A 18 -7.23 22.26 -3.29
CA ALA A 18 -7.29 21.20 -2.32
C ALA A 18 -6.74 20.00 -3.08
N ALA A 19 -5.40 19.89 -3.08
CA ALA A 19 -4.72 18.68 -3.43
C ALA A 19 -5.28 17.65 -2.45
N SER A 20 -6.29 16.91 -2.91
CA SER A 20 -6.78 15.73 -2.21
C SER A 20 -5.55 14.93 -1.86
N ALA A 21 -5.27 14.80 -0.56
CA ALA A 21 -4.14 14.00 -0.11
C ALA A 21 -4.41 12.56 -0.56
N GLU A 22 -3.85 12.17 -1.70
CA GLU A 22 -3.96 10.81 -2.20
C GLU A 22 -3.28 9.89 -1.18
N LYS A 23 -4.00 8.85 -0.74
CA LYS A 23 -3.43 7.88 0.19
C LYS A 23 -2.22 7.20 -0.46
N VAL A 24 -1.15 7.02 0.30
CA VAL A 24 0.08 6.36 -0.18
C VAL A 24 -0.27 5.01 -0.82
N GLY A 25 0.16 4.81 -2.07
CA GLY A 25 -0.11 3.58 -2.83
C GLY A 25 -1.59 3.28 -3.08
N GLY A 26 -2.49 4.26 -2.97
CA GLY A 26 -3.94 4.06 -3.08
C GLY A 26 -4.62 3.60 -1.79
N GLY A 27 -3.88 3.50 -0.68
CA GLY A 27 -4.39 3.07 0.63
C GLY A 27 -4.21 1.57 0.92
N ASP A 28 -4.88 1.09 1.95
CA ASP A 28 -4.73 -0.30 2.41
C ASP A 28 -5.39 -1.30 1.44
N ILE A 29 -4.79 -2.48 1.28
CA ILE A 29 -5.30 -3.57 0.45
C ILE A 29 -5.78 -4.71 1.34
N THR A 30 -7.04 -5.13 1.13
CA THR A 30 -7.64 -6.27 1.84
C THR A 30 -7.55 -7.55 1.02
N PHE A 31 -7.05 -8.62 1.62
CA PHE A 31 -7.06 -9.97 1.08
C PHE A 31 -7.99 -10.84 1.94
N SER A 32 -8.94 -11.52 1.28
CA SER A 32 -9.93 -12.39 1.93
C SER A 32 -9.73 -13.85 1.50
N PRO A 33 -8.74 -14.57 2.07
CA PRO A 33 -8.54 -15.98 1.77
C PRO A 33 -9.72 -16.82 2.28
N LYS A 34 -10.08 -17.90 1.57
CA LYS A 34 -11.26 -18.72 1.91
C LYS A 34 -11.16 -19.44 3.26
N ASN A 35 -9.95 -19.80 3.69
CA ASN A 35 -9.71 -20.69 4.84
C ASN A 35 -8.83 -20.04 5.92
N ALA A 36 -8.76 -18.70 5.97
CA ALA A 36 -8.00 -17.97 6.96
C ALA A 36 -8.63 -16.61 7.21
N SER A 37 -8.27 -15.96 8.31
CA SER A 37 -8.74 -14.62 8.62
C SER A 37 -8.23 -13.60 7.59
N VAL A 38 -8.90 -12.45 7.55
CA VAL A 38 -8.64 -11.39 6.58
C VAL A 38 -7.24 -10.82 6.80
N VAL A 39 -6.57 -10.46 5.71
CA VAL A 39 -5.27 -9.79 5.77
C VAL A 39 -5.39 -8.39 5.22
N ILE A 40 -4.96 -7.41 6.00
CA ILE A 40 -4.89 -6.01 5.56
C ILE A 40 -3.43 -5.64 5.37
N PHE A 41 -3.03 -5.40 4.12
CA PHE A 41 -1.74 -4.83 3.79
C PHE A 41 -1.83 -3.29 3.83
N SER A 42 -0.94 -2.66 4.57
CA SER A 42 -0.90 -1.19 4.67
C SER A 42 0.30 -0.61 3.94
N HIS A 43 0.02 0.22 2.92
CA HIS A 43 1.06 0.98 2.22
C HIS A 43 1.74 1.99 3.14
N GLU A 44 1.00 2.65 4.02
CA GLU A 44 1.54 3.65 4.95
C GLU A 44 2.64 3.05 5.83
N LYS A 45 2.36 1.88 6.43
CA LYS A 45 3.33 1.15 7.25
C LYS A 45 4.58 0.80 6.46
N HIS A 46 4.44 0.33 5.24
CA HIS A 46 5.60 -0.12 4.46
C HIS A 46 6.40 1.03 3.86
N VAL A 47 5.74 2.05 3.32
CA VAL A 47 6.40 3.15 2.59
C VAL A 47 6.89 4.22 3.55
N ASN A 48 6.02 4.76 4.40
CA ASN A 48 6.37 5.89 5.25
C ASN A 48 7.00 5.45 6.57
N GLU A 49 6.39 4.49 7.28
CA GLU A 49 6.93 4.08 8.60
C GLU A 49 8.21 3.22 8.46
N LYS A 50 8.33 2.42 7.40
CA LYS A 50 9.52 1.58 7.13
C LYS A 50 10.44 2.13 6.03
N GLY A 51 10.09 3.24 5.40
CA GLY A 51 10.95 3.91 4.42
C GLY A 51 11.14 3.15 3.11
N LEU A 52 10.24 2.23 2.75
CA LEU A 52 10.36 1.47 1.50
C LEU A 52 9.94 2.34 0.31
N LYS A 53 10.77 2.34 -0.74
CA LYS A 53 10.43 2.98 -2.01
C LYS A 53 9.37 2.16 -2.75
N CYS A 54 8.53 2.82 -3.55
CA CYS A 54 7.53 2.15 -4.40
C CYS A 54 8.16 1.06 -5.28
N THR A 55 9.36 1.34 -5.81
CA THR A 55 10.14 0.41 -6.64
C THR A 55 10.70 -0.80 -5.89
N GLY A 56 10.69 -0.77 -4.55
CA GLY A 56 11.08 -1.90 -3.71
C GLY A 56 10.10 -3.07 -3.77
N CYS A 57 8.84 -2.78 -4.13
CA CYS A 57 7.80 -3.79 -4.31
C CYS A 57 7.36 -3.90 -5.77
N HIS A 58 7.20 -2.76 -6.46
CA HIS A 58 6.67 -2.71 -7.82
C HIS A 58 7.78 -2.48 -8.87
N TYR A 59 7.81 -3.19 -9.99
CA TYR A 59 6.94 -4.30 -10.41
C TYR A 59 7.57 -5.68 -10.14
N GLN A 60 8.61 -5.73 -9.33
CA GLN A 60 9.43 -6.94 -9.14
C GLN A 60 8.73 -8.00 -8.28
N ILE A 61 8.01 -7.58 -7.24
CA ILE A 61 7.33 -8.47 -6.29
C ILE A 61 5.81 -8.45 -6.55
N PHE A 62 5.26 -7.26 -6.76
CA PHE A 62 3.83 -7.05 -6.96
C PHE A 62 3.57 -6.21 -8.21
N GLN A 63 2.47 -6.49 -8.90
CA GLN A 63 1.94 -5.62 -9.95
C GLN A 63 1.03 -4.57 -9.31
N MET A 64 0.86 -3.42 -9.95
CA MET A 64 -0.05 -2.37 -9.46
C MET A 64 -1.53 -2.67 -9.77
N ALA A 65 -1.83 -3.87 -10.26
CA ALA A 65 -3.18 -4.34 -10.52
C ALA A 65 -3.51 -5.54 -9.61
N GLN A 66 -4.57 -5.41 -8.82
CA GLN A 66 -5.06 -6.51 -7.97
C GLN A 66 -5.50 -7.69 -8.84
N GLY A 67 -5.38 -8.91 -8.30
CA GLY A 67 -5.78 -10.13 -9.01
C GLY A 67 -4.80 -10.60 -10.11
N SER A 68 -3.72 -9.87 -10.36
CA SER A 68 -2.70 -10.23 -11.37
C SER A 68 -1.92 -11.51 -11.05
N TYR A 69 -2.04 -12.03 -9.83
CA TYR A 69 -1.31 -13.21 -9.37
C TYR A 69 -2.15 -14.03 -8.41
N LYS A 70 -1.96 -15.36 -8.49
CA LYS A 70 -2.40 -16.29 -7.45
C LYS A 70 -1.34 -16.30 -6.35
N MET A 71 -1.67 -15.64 -5.25
CA MET A 71 -0.87 -15.61 -4.03
C MET A 71 -1.50 -16.54 -2.99
N ASP A 72 -0.68 -17.39 -2.41
CA ASP A 72 -1.04 -18.29 -1.32
C ASP A 72 0.16 -18.48 -0.37
N MET A 73 -0.08 -19.10 0.77
CA MET A 73 0.97 -19.34 1.77
C MET A 73 2.06 -20.29 1.28
N SER A 74 1.81 -21.18 0.31
CA SER A 74 2.85 -22.06 -0.24
C SER A 74 3.91 -21.23 -0.97
N ARG A 75 3.48 -20.28 -1.78
CA ARG A 75 4.37 -19.35 -2.49
C ARG A 75 5.06 -18.39 -1.52
N ILE A 76 4.31 -17.83 -0.57
CA ILE A 76 4.86 -16.94 0.46
C ILE A 76 5.96 -17.65 1.27
N ASN A 77 5.75 -18.91 1.68
CA ASN A 77 6.75 -19.71 2.39
C ASN A 77 7.98 -20.04 1.53
N LYS A 78 7.88 -19.98 0.20
CA LYS A 78 9.00 -20.14 -0.73
C LYS A 78 9.77 -18.83 -0.98
N GLY A 79 9.34 -17.72 -0.38
CA GLY A 79 10.00 -16.42 -0.50
C GLY A 79 9.41 -15.51 -1.57
N ASP A 80 8.26 -15.86 -2.15
CA ASP A 80 7.51 -14.96 -3.03
C ASP A 80 6.70 -13.94 -2.22
N PHE A 81 6.30 -12.84 -2.88
CA PHE A 81 5.37 -11.85 -2.32
C PHE A 81 5.82 -11.32 -0.95
N CYS A 82 4.95 -11.44 0.07
CA CYS A 82 5.23 -11.04 1.45
C CYS A 82 6.52 -11.71 1.98
N GLY A 83 6.74 -12.98 1.62
CA GLY A 83 7.88 -13.78 2.05
C GLY A 83 9.22 -13.30 1.48
N LYS A 84 9.23 -12.39 0.50
CA LYS A 84 10.47 -11.80 -0.02
C LYS A 84 11.22 -10.98 1.05
N CYS A 85 10.47 -10.42 2.00
CA CYS A 85 10.99 -9.61 3.10
C CYS A 85 10.61 -10.17 4.47
N HIS A 86 9.43 -10.77 4.63
CA HIS A 86 9.02 -11.44 5.86
C HIS A 86 9.62 -12.85 5.95
N ASN A 87 10.95 -12.91 6.04
CA ASN A 87 11.75 -14.15 5.93
C ASN A 87 12.63 -14.42 7.16
N GLY A 88 12.48 -13.64 8.23
CA GLY A 88 13.31 -13.73 9.44
C GLY A 88 14.60 -12.92 9.40
N GLU A 89 14.99 -12.39 8.24
CA GLU A 89 16.20 -11.57 8.08
C GLU A 89 15.87 -10.08 7.92
N LYS A 90 14.97 -9.75 6.99
CA LYS A 90 14.58 -8.35 6.72
C LYS A 90 13.41 -7.89 7.57
N SER A 91 12.56 -8.82 7.97
CA SER A 91 11.39 -8.62 8.81
C SER A 91 11.04 -9.95 9.48
N PHE A 92 10.03 -9.95 10.34
CA PHE A 92 9.56 -11.18 10.98
C PHE A 92 9.25 -12.28 9.95
N ASP A 93 9.53 -13.53 10.30
CA ASP A 93 9.34 -14.67 9.40
C ASP A 93 7.85 -15.03 9.29
N VAL A 94 7.35 -15.17 8.06
CA VAL A 94 6.01 -15.71 7.76
C VAL A 94 5.83 -17.17 8.17
N LYS A 95 6.93 -17.92 8.30
CA LYS A 95 6.90 -19.34 8.69
C LYS A 95 6.78 -19.56 10.19
N ASP A 96 7.07 -18.54 10.99
CA ASP A 96 6.90 -18.62 12.44
C ASP A 96 5.42 -18.50 12.80
N GLN A 97 4.88 -19.57 13.39
CA GLN A 97 3.48 -19.67 13.79
C GLN A 97 3.04 -18.54 14.73
N LYS A 98 3.97 -17.97 15.52
CA LYS A 98 3.70 -16.85 16.42
C LYS A 98 3.38 -15.55 15.66
N ASN A 99 3.75 -15.45 14.39
CA ASN A 99 3.57 -14.26 13.57
C ASN A 99 2.31 -14.29 12.70
N CYS A 100 1.56 -15.40 12.64
CA CYS A 100 0.36 -15.50 11.81
C CYS A 100 -0.64 -14.37 12.10
N GLY A 101 -0.87 -14.09 13.39
CA GLY A 101 -1.78 -13.04 13.87
C GLY A 101 -1.29 -11.61 13.66
N ARG A 102 -0.10 -11.39 13.07
CA ARG A 102 0.37 -10.05 12.66
C ARG A 102 -0.26 -9.59 11.35
N CYS A 103 -0.79 -10.53 10.56
CA CYS A 103 -1.38 -10.27 9.26
C CYS A 103 -2.81 -10.79 9.20
N HIS A 104 -3.06 -11.99 9.73
CA HIS A 104 -4.38 -12.63 9.71
C HIS A 104 -5.18 -12.23 10.94
N HIS A 105 -6.15 -11.34 10.75
CA HIS A 105 -7.04 -10.82 11.79
C HIS A 105 -8.49 -11.26 11.55
#